data_AF-A0A1I3KV96-F1
#
_entry.id   AF-A0A1I3KV96-F1
#
_cell.length_a   1.000
_cell.length_b   1.000
_cell.length_c   1.000
_cell.angle_alpha   90.00
_cell.angle_beta   90.00
_cell.angle_gamma   90.00
#
_symmetry.space_group_name_H-M   'P 1'
#
loop_
_entity.id
_entity.type
_entity.pdbx_description
1 polymer ?
#
loop_
_entity_poly.entity_id
_entity_poly.type
_entity_poly.pdbx_seq_one_letter_code
_entity_poly.pdbx_strand_id
1 'polypeptide(L)'
;MQQKTKQIVAVTSIVIVMGLLLAQPIKGLVNDDTTEATTSGSSSSTVTFESVSLQAKQGLNASILQEISTIESQLPDASGQEKIELLQQLATEWDDVNRPAPLGFVYEELAELDPKFDYWLKAGDAYRAAYTNLQDTTMVKALNGYAINAYQKALELNADDLDAKTGLGSAYVSGTNNPMAGIALLREVVEADPSHIGANKSLGLFSMQSRQFDRAIERFKTVISVQPDAESYFYLATSYENIGLKREAISAFEKSRDLAADPTLTQFINRKIDELSK
;
A
#
# COMPACT_ATOMS: atom_id res chain seq x y z
N MET A 1 33.73 -58.06 -2.41
CA MET A 1 33.75 -57.12 -1.26
C MET A 1 33.99 -55.67 -1.72
N GLN A 2 33.06 -55.04 -2.45
CA GLN A 2 33.22 -53.62 -2.84
C GLN A 2 31.94 -52.76 -2.81
N GLN A 3 30.77 -53.29 -2.39
CA GLN A 3 29.54 -52.51 -2.33
C GLN A 3 29.12 -52.04 -0.92
N LYS A 4 29.67 -52.59 0.17
CA LYS A 4 29.29 -52.18 1.54
C LYS A 4 30.01 -50.93 2.07
N THR A 5 31.03 -50.43 1.38
CA THR A 5 31.84 -49.29 1.87
C THR A 5 31.26 -47.93 1.50
N LYS A 6 30.40 -47.84 0.47
CA LYS A 6 29.84 -46.54 0.01
C LYS A 6 28.57 -46.09 0.74
N GLN A 7 27.88 -46.95 1.50
CA GLN A 7 26.72 -46.56 2.30
C GLN A 7 27.07 -46.06 3.72
N ILE A 8 28.26 -46.37 4.23
CA ILE A 8 28.68 -45.94 5.59
C ILE A 8 29.18 -44.48 5.59
N VAL A 9 29.66 -43.98 4.46
CA VAL A 9 30.16 -42.59 4.34
C VAL A 9 29.02 -41.57 4.21
N ALA A 10 27.87 -41.95 3.65
CA ALA A 10 26.74 -41.02 3.46
C ALA A 10 25.87 -40.81 4.71
N VAL A 11 25.88 -41.74 5.68
CA VAL A 11 25.11 -41.61 6.93
C VAL A 11 25.90 -40.92 8.05
N THR A 12 27.23 -40.92 7.98
CA THR A 12 28.09 -40.24 8.96
C THR A 12 28.19 -38.73 8.76
N SER A 13 27.89 -38.21 7.55
CA SER A 13 27.91 -36.77 7.26
C SER A 13 26.68 -36.01 7.78
N ILE A 14 25.54 -36.70 7.96
CA ILE A 14 24.27 -36.08 8.38
C ILE A 14 24.17 -35.93 9.90
N VAL A 15 24.85 -36.78 10.68
CA VAL A 15 24.84 -36.71 12.16
C VAL A 15 25.79 -35.63 12.70
N ILE A 16 26.85 -35.26 11.97
CA ILE A 16 27.82 -34.24 12.41
C ILE A 16 27.27 -32.81 12.24
N VAL A 17 26.39 -32.56 11.25
CA VAL A 17 25.78 -31.24 11.05
C VAL A 17 24.63 -30.97 12.04
N MET A 18 23.97 -32.01 12.56
CA MET A 18 22.89 -31.88 13.54
C MET A 18 23.38 -31.72 14.99
N GLY A 19 24.66 -31.98 15.28
CA GLY A 19 25.26 -31.81 16.61
C GLY A 19 25.89 -30.44 16.89
N LEU A 20 26.08 -29.61 15.86
CA LEU A 20 26.77 -28.30 15.99
C LEU A 20 25.82 -27.09 16.13
N LEU A 21 24.50 -27.28 16.02
CA LEU A 21 23.50 -26.21 16.19
C LEU A 21 22.92 -26.11 17.62
N LEU A 22 23.34 -26.97 18.55
CA LEU A 22 22.83 -26.98 19.94
C LEU A 22 23.87 -26.59 21.00
N ALA A 23 25.02 -26.05 20.60
CA ALA A 23 26.18 -25.93 21.50
C ALA A 23 26.80 -24.52 21.60
N GLN A 24 26.04 -23.42 21.43
CA GLN A 24 26.52 -22.14 21.99
C GLN A 24 25.46 -21.39 22.82
N PRO A 25 25.85 -20.93 24.03
CA PRO A 25 24.95 -20.52 25.10
C PRO A 25 24.36 -19.12 24.90
N ILE A 26 23.09 -18.99 25.31
CA ILE A 26 22.36 -17.74 25.46
C ILE A 26 22.69 -17.13 26.84
N LYS A 27 23.30 -15.94 26.87
CA LYS A 27 23.44 -15.00 28.02
C LYS A 27 23.70 -13.62 27.38
N GLY A 28 23.06 -12.51 27.71
CA GLY A 28 22.38 -12.09 28.94
C GLY A 28 22.90 -10.69 29.29
N LEU A 29 22.00 -9.69 29.21
CA LEU A 29 21.96 -8.35 29.85
C LEU A 29 23.16 -7.83 30.72
N VAL A 30 23.58 -6.58 30.38
CA VAL A 30 23.88 -5.39 31.25
C VAL A 30 25.35 -4.96 31.56
N ASN A 31 25.60 -3.70 31.13
CA ASN A 31 26.41 -2.51 31.56
C ASN A 31 27.96 -2.38 31.55
N ASP A 32 28.36 -1.29 30.85
CA ASP A 32 29.44 -0.29 30.97
C ASP A 32 30.91 -0.71 31.28
N ASP A 33 31.81 -0.50 30.29
CA ASP A 33 32.66 0.71 30.26
C ASP A 33 33.49 0.80 28.96
N THR A 34 33.48 1.99 28.37
CA THR A 34 34.35 2.60 27.34
C THR A 34 35.36 1.72 26.58
N THR A 35 35.16 1.60 25.26
CA THR A 35 36.23 1.75 24.25
C THR A 35 35.61 2.12 22.90
N GLU A 36 36.03 3.24 22.34
CA GLU A 36 35.70 3.68 20.98
C GLU A 36 36.21 2.67 19.95
N ALA A 37 35.30 2.09 19.16
CA ALA A 37 35.60 1.51 17.86
C ALA A 37 34.30 1.39 17.05
N THR A 38 34.13 2.36 16.16
CA THR A 38 33.51 2.20 14.84
C THR A 38 32.19 1.44 14.83
N THR A 39 31.10 2.16 15.07
CA THR A 39 29.77 1.74 14.65
C THR A 39 29.76 1.60 13.13
N SER A 40 30.04 0.39 12.64
CA SER A 40 29.54 -0.08 11.36
C SER A 40 28.03 -0.14 11.50
N GLY A 41 27.38 1.00 11.23
CA GLY A 41 25.94 1.11 11.16
C GLY A 41 25.45 0.05 10.19
N SER A 42 24.76 -0.95 10.71
CA SER A 42 23.81 -1.68 9.91
C SER A 42 22.77 -0.65 9.50
N SER A 43 22.92 -0.11 8.29
CA SER A 43 21.99 0.81 7.67
C SER A 43 20.68 0.06 7.49
N SER A 44 19.86 0.08 8.54
CA SER A 44 18.44 -0.15 8.39
C SER A 44 17.97 0.90 7.39
N SER A 45 17.59 0.45 6.22
CA SER A 45 17.03 1.28 5.15
C SER A 45 15.64 1.74 5.58
N THR A 46 15.59 2.66 6.55
CA THR A 46 14.35 3.32 6.97
C THR A 46 13.89 4.22 5.84
N VAL A 47 12.64 4.08 5.43
CA VAL A 47 12.01 4.96 4.45
C VAL A 47 11.79 6.30 5.12
N THR A 48 12.43 7.36 4.62
CA THR A 48 12.31 8.73 5.18
C THR A 48 11.74 9.70 4.16
N PHE A 49 11.21 10.84 4.63
CA PHE A 49 10.75 11.93 3.77
C PHE A 49 11.81 12.34 2.74
N GLU A 50 13.07 12.53 3.15
CA GLU A 50 14.15 12.94 2.24
C GLU A 50 14.38 11.92 1.13
N SER A 51 14.34 10.62 1.47
CA SER A 51 14.55 9.54 0.50
C SER A 51 13.42 9.48 -0.53
N VAL A 52 12.15 9.61 -0.10
CA VAL A 52 11.00 9.53 -0.99
C VAL A 52 10.80 10.82 -1.79
N SER A 53 11.11 11.98 -1.20
CA SER A 53 11.11 13.27 -1.90
C SER A 53 12.15 13.27 -3.02
N LEU A 54 13.40 12.87 -2.72
CA LEU A 54 14.47 12.81 -3.72
C LEU A 54 14.10 11.93 -4.91
N GLN A 55 13.47 10.78 -4.65
CA GLN A 55 12.98 9.90 -5.72
C GLN A 55 11.81 10.51 -6.48
N ALA A 56 10.83 11.11 -5.78
CA ALA A 56 9.63 11.69 -6.37
C ALA A 56 9.93 12.92 -7.26
N LYS A 57 11.02 13.63 -6.99
CA LYS A 57 11.53 14.73 -7.83
C LYS A 57 11.97 14.26 -9.22
N GLN A 58 12.34 12.99 -9.39
CA GLN A 58 12.83 12.51 -10.68
C GLN A 58 11.75 12.63 -11.77
N GLY A 59 12.10 13.30 -12.86
CA GLY A 59 11.21 13.49 -14.01
C GLY A 59 10.22 14.66 -13.89
N LEU A 60 10.26 15.44 -12.80
CA LEU A 60 9.49 16.68 -12.70
C LEU A 60 10.12 17.80 -13.55
N ASN A 61 9.31 18.78 -13.94
CA ASN A 61 9.81 19.95 -14.65
C ASN A 61 10.65 20.86 -13.72
N ALA A 62 11.49 21.71 -14.30
CA ALA A 62 12.43 22.53 -13.52
C ALA A 62 11.75 23.56 -12.59
N SER A 63 10.57 24.08 -12.96
CA SER A 63 9.84 25.07 -12.15
C SER A 63 9.34 24.44 -10.86
N ILE A 64 8.62 23.32 -10.99
CA ILE A 64 8.06 22.56 -9.86
C ILE A 64 9.19 22.06 -8.95
N LEU A 65 10.28 21.58 -9.53
CA LEU A 65 11.45 21.16 -8.75
C LEU A 65 12.02 22.29 -7.90
N GLN A 66 12.08 23.51 -8.45
CA GLN A 66 12.58 24.67 -7.74
C GLN A 66 11.62 25.08 -6.63
N GLU A 67 10.32 25.09 -6.88
CA GLU A 67 9.28 25.41 -5.89
C GLU A 67 9.33 24.44 -4.70
N ILE A 68 9.23 23.13 -4.96
CA ILE A 68 9.32 22.08 -3.93
C ILE A 68 10.63 22.19 -3.13
N SER A 69 11.78 22.32 -3.83
CA SER A 69 13.08 22.37 -3.14
C SER A 69 13.28 23.65 -2.32
N THR A 70 12.64 24.75 -2.73
CA THR A 70 12.65 25.99 -1.95
C THR A 70 11.90 25.81 -0.64
N ILE A 71 10.67 25.26 -0.70
CA ILE A 71 9.86 25.01 0.50
C ILE A 71 10.58 24.03 1.44
N GLU A 72 11.08 22.91 0.93
CA GLU A 72 11.81 21.92 1.73
C GLU A 72 13.05 22.49 2.41
N SER A 73 13.76 23.43 1.77
CA SER A 73 14.94 24.07 2.37
C SER A 73 14.61 24.98 3.56
N GLN A 74 13.36 25.45 3.65
CA GLN A 74 12.90 26.34 4.72
C GLN A 74 12.34 25.57 5.93
N LEU A 75 11.86 24.33 5.72
CA LEU A 75 11.23 23.51 6.75
C LEU A 75 12.08 23.27 8.01
N PRO A 76 13.41 23.03 7.94
CA PRO A 76 14.23 22.80 9.13
C PRO A 76 14.30 24.01 10.07
N ASP A 77 14.22 25.22 9.52
CA ASP A 77 14.33 26.47 10.28
C ASP A 77 12.97 27.04 10.71
N ALA A 78 11.88 26.62 10.05
CA ALA A 78 10.52 27.05 10.34
C ALA A 78 9.98 26.45 11.65
N SER A 79 9.09 27.18 12.33
CA SER A 79 8.42 26.68 13.54
C SER A 79 6.99 27.18 13.70
N GLY A 80 6.20 26.48 14.52
CA GLY A 80 4.81 26.86 14.81
C GLY A 80 3.97 27.02 13.53
N GLN A 81 3.28 28.15 13.44
CA GLN A 81 2.35 28.45 12.33
C GLN A 81 3.05 28.56 10.97
N GLU A 82 4.25 29.13 10.92
CA GLU A 82 5.03 29.24 9.67
C GLU A 82 5.33 27.86 9.09
N LYS A 83 5.73 26.91 9.95
CA LYS A 83 6.00 25.53 9.52
C LYS A 83 4.75 24.83 8.98
N ILE A 84 3.61 25.03 9.64
CA ILE A 84 2.32 24.50 9.18
C ILE A 84 1.96 25.06 7.80
N GLU A 85 2.14 26.36 7.57
CA GLU A 85 1.84 27.00 6.28
C GLU A 85 2.76 26.48 5.15
N LEU A 86 4.05 26.29 5.43
CA LEU A 86 4.98 25.69 4.48
C LEU A 86 4.63 24.24 4.15
N LEU A 87 4.27 23.42 5.15
CA LEU A 87 3.84 22.05 4.93
C LEU A 87 2.53 21.96 4.14
N GLN A 88 1.58 22.88 4.35
CA GLN A 88 0.35 22.94 3.55
C GLN A 88 0.63 23.28 2.08
N GLN A 89 1.54 24.22 1.82
CA GLN A 89 2.00 24.52 0.47
C GLN A 89 2.68 23.30 -0.15
N LEU A 90 3.59 22.67 0.58
CA LEU A 90 4.31 21.48 0.11
C LEU A 90 3.36 20.30 -0.18
N ALA A 91 2.32 20.12 0.64
CA ALA A 91 1.30 19.10 0.40
C ALA A 91 0.57 19.36 -0.93
N THR A 92 0.26 20.63 -1.22
CA THR A 92 -0.39 21.03 -2.48
C THR A 92 0.50 20.71 -3.67
N GLU A 93 1.79 21.08 -3.61
CA GLU A 93 2.75 20.79 -4.67
C GLU A 93 2.86 19.28 -4.96
N TRP A 94 2.95 18.46 -3.92
CA TRP A 94 3.06 17.01 -4.10
C TRP A 94 1.77 16.34 -4.58
N ASP A 95 0.62 16.86 -4.19
CA ASP A 95 -0.70 16.39 -4.65
C ASP A 95 -0.91 16.72 -6.14
N ASP A 96 -0.56 17.94 -6.57
CA ASP A 96 -0.70 18.41 -7.96
C ASP A 96 0.13 17.57 -8.94
N VAL A 97 1.30 17.08 -8.52
CA VAL A 97 2.13 16.16 -9.33
C VAL A 97 1.87 14.69 -9.06
N ASN A 98 0.84 14.35 -8.28
CA ASN A 98 0.44 12.99 -7.93
C ASN A 98 1.62 12.15 -7.41
N ARG A 99 2.32 12.68 -6.42
CA ARG A 99 3.45 12.01 -5.73
C ARG A 99 3.03 11.61 -4.31
N PRO A 100 2.33 10.48 -4.16
CA PRO A 100 1.71 10.11 -2.89
C PRO A 100 2.69 9.78 -1.76
N ALA A 101 3.91 9.32 -2.08
CA ALA A 101 4.90 8.96 -1.06
C ALA A 101 5.33 10.16 -0.20
N PRO A 102 5.93 11.24 -0.77
CA PRO A 102 6.26 12.42 0.03
C PRO A 102 5.01 13.11 0.60
N LEU A 103 3.88 13.08 -0.11
CA LEU A 103 2.61 13.65 0.37
C LEU A 103 2.15 13.02 1.70
N GLY A 104 2.31 11.71 1.87
CA GLY A 104 1.99 11.02 3.13
C GLY A 104 2.80 11.54 4.31
N PHE A 105 4.11 11.71 4.14
CA PHE A 105 5.00 12.24 5.17
C PHE A 105 4.66 13.69 5.52
N VAL A 106 4.33 14.52 4.53
CA VAL A 106 3.95 15.92 4.77
C VAL A 106 2.65 16.00 5.58
N TYR A 107 1.64 15.18 5.26
CA TYR A 107 0.40 15.14 6.04
C TYR A 107 0.58 14.54 7.43
N GLU A 108 1.46 13.55 7.59
CA GLU A 108 1.82 13.02 8.91
C GLU A 108 2.46 14.12 9.77
N GLU A 109 3.43 14.87 9.25
CA GLU A 109 4.07 15.96 9.98
C GLU A 109 3.06 17.09 10.32
N LEU A 110 2.14 17.42 9.40
CA LEU A 110 1.03 18.32 9.69
C LEU A 110 0.15 17.80 10.84
N ALA A 111 -0.15 16.51 10.84
CA ALA A 111 -1.00 15.88 11.86
C ALA A 111 -0.30 15.76 13.22
N GLU A 112 1.03 15.68 13.25
CA GLU A 112 1.82 15.74 14.49
C GLU A 112 1.85 17.14 15.09
N LEU A 113 1.94 18.19 14.25
CA LEU A 113 1.97 19.59 14.68
C LEU A 113 0.59 20.12 15.06
N ASP A 114 -0.45 19.74 14.32
CA ASP A 114 -1.84 20.16 14.49
C ASP A 114 -2.79 18.96 14.33
N PRO A 115 -3.00 18.19 15.41
CA PRO A 115 -3.73 16.91 15.37
C PRO A 115 -5.19 17.06 14.94
N LYS A 116 -5.42 16.83 13.64
CA LYS A 116 -6.74 16.86 12.99
C LYS A 116 -7.01 15.53 12.32
N PHE A 117 -8.28 15.12 12.37
CA PHE A 117 -8.76 13.90 11.72
C PHE A 117 -8.38 13.89 10.23
N ASP A 118 -8.66 14.98 9.51
CA ASP A 118 -8.41 15.08 8.07
C ASP A 118 -6.93 14.90 7.69
N TYR A 119 -5.98 15.37 8.52
CA TYR A 119 -4.55 15.20 8.21
C TYR A 119 -4.11 13.76 8.40
N TRP A 120 -4.55 13.09 9.46
CA TRP A 120 -4.28 11.66 9.65
C TRP A 120 -4.92 10.79 8.56
N LEU A 121 -6.16 11.11 8.16
CA LEU A 121 -6.84 10.41 7.07
C LEU A 121 -6.08 10.57 5.74
N LYS A 122 -5.72 11.81 5.39
CA LYS A 122 -4.96 12.12 4.16
C LYS A 122 -3.57 11.49 4.16
N ALA A 123 -2.88 11.48 5.29
CA ALA A 123 -1.60 10.77 5.42
C ALA A 123 -1.77 9.27 5.13
N GLY A 124 -2.78 8.63 5.74
CA GLY A 124 -3.10 7.22 5.51
C GLY A 124 -3.41 6.90 4.04
N ASP A 125 -4.24 7.73 3.40
CA ASP A 125 -4.59 7.57 1.99
C ASP A 125 -3.40 7.79 1.05
N ALA A 126 -2.57 8.80 1.30
CA ALA A 126 -1.37 9.05 0.54
C ALA A 126 -0.37 7.90 0.68
N TYR A 127 -0.13 7.38 1.89
CA TYR A 127 0.72 6.21 2.07
C TYR A 127 0.17 4.97 1.37
N ARG A 128 -1.15 4.73 1.44
CA ARG A 128 -1.80 3.63 0.73
C ARG A 128 -1.66 3.74 -0.78
N ALA A 129 -1.91 4.93 -1.33
CA ALA A 129 -1.70 5.20 -2.75
C ALA A 129 -0.24 4.97 -3.15
N ALA A 130 0.71 5.37 -2.30
CA ALA A 130 2.14 5.24 -2.55
C ALA A 130 2.60 3.80 -2.76
N TYR A 131 2.06 2.82 -2.01
CA TYR A 131 2.47 1.42 -2.17
C TYR A 131 1.59 0.56 -3.08
N THR A 132 0.43 1.05 -3.52
CA THR A 132 -0.55 0.24 -4.28
C THR A 132 0.06 -0.36 -5.56
N ASN A 133 0.99 0.35 -6.20
CA ASN A 133 1.65 -0.09 -7.45
C ASN A 133 3.16 -0.30 -7.30
N LEU A 134 3.69 -0.35 -6.08
CA LEU A 134 5.12 -0.56 -5.85
C LEU A 134 5.50 -2.04 -5.97
N GLN A 135 6.60 -2.28 -6.68
CA GLN A 135 7.22 -3.61 -6.76
C GLN A 135 8.21 -3.87 -5.60
N ASP A 136 8.76 -2.80 -5.02
CA ASP A 136 9.71 -2.92 -3.92
C ASP A 136 9.00 -3.35 -2.64
N THR A 137 9.15 -4.62 -2.30
CA THR A 137 8.52 -5.23 -1.11
C THR A 137 8.95 -4.60 0.22
N THR A 138 10.12 -3.97 0.29
CA THR A 138 10.59 -3.29 1.51
C THR A 138 9.87 -1.97 1.69
N MET A 139 9.80 -1.17 0.62
CA MET A 139 9.03 0.09 0.59
C MET A 139 7.54 -0.17 0.84
N VAL A 140 6.97 -1.22 0.24
CA VAL A 140 5.58 -1.61 0.47
C VAL A 140 5.32 -1.87 1.95
N LYS A 141 6.18 -2.64 2.63
CA LYS A 141 6.02 -2.93 4.07
C LYS A 141 6.12 -1.66 4.93
N ALA A 142 7.08 -0.79 4.63
CA ALA A 142 7.26 0.46 5.38
C ALA A 142 6.06 1.39 5.22
N LEU A 143 5.68 1.70 3.97
CA LEU A 143 4.54 2.58 3.66
C LEU A 143 3.20 2.00 4.13
N ASN A 144 3.05 0.68 4.11
CA ASN A 144 1.88 0.03 4.72
C ASN A 144 1.83 0.23 6.23
N GLY A 145 2.98 0.14 6.92
CA GLY A 145 3.10 0.45 8.33
C GLY A 145 2.70 1.90 8.66
N TYR A 146 3.20 2.86 7.87
CA TYR A 146 2.81 4.27 8.01
C TYR A 146 1.31 4.48 7.77
N ALA A 147 0.74 3.87 6.73
CA ALA A 147 -0.70 3.94 6.47
C ALA A 147 -1.53 3.40 7.64
N ILE A 148 -1.16 2.23 8.20
CA ILE A 148 -1.85 1.64 9.36
C ILE A 148 -1.81 2.60 10.55
N ASN A 149 -0.64 3.16 10.87
CA ASN A 149 -0.50 4.08 11.99
C ASN A 149 -1.37 5.34 11.80
N ALA A 150 -1.33 5.94 10.61
CA ALA A 150 -2.10 7.13 10.29
C ALA A 150 -3.61 6.88 10.39
N TYR A 151 -4.12 5.77 9.84
CA TYR A 151 -5.55 5.45 9.99
C TYR A 151 -5.94 5.13 11.44
N GLN A 152 -5.06 4.50 12.22
CA GLN A 152 -5.31 4.30 13.65
C GLN A 152 -5.41 5.64 14.39
N LYS A 153 -4.52 6.60 14.10
CA LYS A 153 -4.57 7.96 14.65
C LYS A 153 -5.82 8.72 14.21
N ALA A 154 -6.26 8.56 12.96
CA ALA A 154 -7.53 9.11 12.50
C ALA A 154 -8.71 8.53 13.31
N LEU A 155 -8.74 7.21 13.54
CA LEU A 155 -9.79 6.54 14.32
C LEU A 155 -9.72 6.84 15.82
N GLU A 156 -8.57 7.23 16.38
CA GLU A 156 -8.48 7.78 17.73
C GLU A 156 -9.24 9.11 17.86
N LEU A 157 -9.27 9.92 16.78
CA LEU A 157 -9.98 11.19 16.73
C LEU A 157 -11.46 11.03 16.34
N ASN A 158 -11.77 10.09 15.47
CA ASN A 158 -13.13 9.76 15.06
C ASN A 158 -13.30 8.24 14.83
N ALA A 159 -13.72 7.53 15.87
CA ALA A 159 -13.77 6.07 15.88
C ALA A 159 -14.83 5.45 14.94
N ASP A 160 -15.80 6.24 14.49
CA ASP A 160 -16.91 5.76 13.65
C ASP A 160 -16.74 6.10 12.17
N ASP A 161 -15.64 6.76 11.80
CA ASP A 161 -15.38 7.14 10.43
C ASP A 161 -15.21 5.91 9.52
N LEU A 162 -16.06 5.84 8.49
CA LEU A 162 -16.13 4.68 7.59
C LEU A 162 -14.99 4.66 6.57
N ASP A 163 -14.48 5.83 6.16
CA ASP A 163 -13.37 5.96 5.22
C ASP A 163 -12.06 5.54 5.90
N ALA A 164 -11.80 6.00 7.13
CA ALA A 164 -10.65 5.57 7.93
C ALA A 164 -10.70 4.07 8.25
N LYS A 165 -11.87 3.52 8.61
CA LYS A 165 -12.05 2.05 8.77
C LYS A 165 -11.78 1.29 7.47
N THR A 166 -12.24 1.83 6.34
CA THR A 166 -11.99 1.25 5.01
C THR A 166 -10.51 1.25 4.65
N GLY A 167 -9.83 2.37 4.88
CA GLY A 167 -8.40 2.53 4.67
C GLY A 167 -7.58 1.56 5.53
N LEU A 168 -7.86 1.51 6.83
CA LEU A 168 -7.22 0.59 7.77
C LEU A 168 -7.47 -0.88 7.38
N GLY A 169 -8.72 -1.22 7.07
CA GLY A 169 -9.08 -2.57 6.64
C GLY A 169 -8.33 -2.99 5.38
N SER A 170 -8.22 -2.09 4.40
CA SER A 170 -7.47 -2.34 3.16
C SER A 170 -5.97 -2.50 3.40
N ALA A 171 -5.40 -1.68 4.30
CA ALA A 171 -3.99 -1.76 4.68
C ALA A 171 -3.68 -3.08 5.41
N TYR A 172 -4.58 -3.55 6.29
CA TYR A 172 -4.45 -4.84 6.97
C TYR A 172 -4.48 -6.02 5.99
N VAL A 173 -5.37 -6.02 5.00
CA VAL A 173 -5.40 -7.09 3.99
C VAL A 173 -4.13 -7.09 3.13
N SER A 174 -3.62 -5.91 2.77
CA SER A 174 -2.55 -5.77 1.77
C SER A 174 -1.13 -5.97 2.33
N GLY A 175 -0.89 -5.68 3.61
CA GLY A 175 0.48 -5.64 4.14
C GLY A 175 0.72 -6.32 5.49
N THR A 176 -0.29 -6.95 6.09
CA THR A 176 -0.12 -7.67 7.37
C THR A 176 -0.31 -9.18 7.22
N ASN A 177 0.21 -9.93 8.21
CA ASN A 177 -0.08 -11.36 8.36
C ASN A 177 -1.51 -11.63 8.87
N ASN A 178 -2.38 -10.62 8.97
CA ASN A 178 -3.75 -10.75 9.47
C ASN A 178 -4.79 -10.14 8.51
N PRO A 179 -4.95 -10.69 7.29
CA PRO A 179 -5.95 -10.20 6.34
C PRO A 179 -7.39 -10.37 6.84
N MET A 180 -7.65 -11.30 7.76
CA MET A 180 -8.99 -11.49 8.32
C MET A 180 -9.48 -10.30 9.13
N ALA A 181 -8.61 -9.65 9.90
CA ALA A 181 -8.96 -8.44 10.64
C ALA A 181 -9.35 -7.30 9.68
N GLY A 182 -8.64 -7.15 8.57
CA GLY A 182 -8.97 -6.16 7.55
C GLY A 182 -10.30 -6.42 6.86
N ILE A 183 -10.59 -7.68 6.52
CA ILE A 183 -11.91 -8.07 5.98
C ILE A 183 -13.03 -7.83 6.99
N ALA A 184 -12.80 -8.08 8.28
CA ALA A 184 -13.79 -7.81 9.32
C ALA A 184 -14.15 -6.31 9.38
N LEU A 185 -13.15 -5.43 9.40
CA LEU A 185 -13.37 -3.97 9.35
C LEU A 185 -14.17 -3.54 8.12
N LEU A 186 -13.80 -4.04 6.94
CA LEU A 186 -14.52 -3.72 5.70
C LEU A 186 -15.97 -4.24 5.72
N ARG A 187 -16.21 -5.38 6.38
CA ARG A 187 -17.56 -5.90 6.56
C ARG A 187 -18.39 -5.04 7.51
N GLU A 188 -17.81 -4.54 8.59
CA GLU A 188 -18.47 -3.58 9.48
C GLU A 188 -18.86 -2.30 8.72
N VAL A 189 -17.98 -1.79 7.85
CA VAL A 189 -18.29 -0.62 7.02
C VAL A 189 -19.49 -0.89 6.11
N VAL A 190 -19.53 -2.00 5.37
CA VAL A 190 -20.68 -2.29 4.50
C VAL A 190 -21.95 -2.71 5.26
N GLU A 191 -21.84 -3.10 6.52
CA GLU A 191 -22.99 -3.30 7.40
C GLU A 191 -23.57 -1.95 7.88
N ALA A 192 -22.72 -0.95 8.12
CA ALA A 192 -23.14 0.41 8.47
C ALA A 192 -23.64 1.21 7.26
N ASP A 193 -22.93 1.15 6.13
CA ASP A 193 -23.29 1.75 4.85
C ASP A 193 -23.10 0.73 3.71
N PRO A 194 -24.18 0.05 3.29
CA PRO A 194 -24.14 -0.91 2.19
C PRO A 194 -23.65 -0.34 0.84
N SER A 195 -23.80 0.98 0.64
CA SER A 195 -23.41 1.69 -0.58
C SER A 195 -22.01 2.30 -0.54
N HIS A 196 -21.27 2.12 0.56
CA HIS A 196 -19.94 2.71 0.73
C HIS A 196 -19.00 2.26 -0.39
N ILE A 197 -18.59 3.21 -1.24
CA ILE A 197 -17.83 2.94 -2.46
C ILE A 197 -16.48 2.31 -2.14
N GLY A 198 -15.71 2.92 -1.23
CA GLY A 198 -14.37 2.45 -0.85
C GLY A 198 -14.38 1.00 -0.33
N ALA A 199 -15.24 0.70 0.65
CA ALA A 199 -15.33 -0.65 1.21
C ALA A 199 -15.79 -1.70 0.20
N ASN A 200 -16.79 -1.40 -0.63
CA ASN A 200 -17.22 -2.33 -1.68
C ASN A 200 -16.12 -2.55 -2.73
N LYS A 201 -15.39 -1.50 -3.14
CA LYS A 201 -14.25 -1.63 -4.05
C LYS A 201 -13.14 -2.50 -3.47
N SER A 202 -12.75 -2.26 -2.22
CA SER A 202 -11.74 -3.07 -1.52
C SER A 202 -12.18 -4.53 -1.38
N LEU A 203 -13.41 -4.81 -0.92
CA LEU A 203 -13.95 -6.16 -0.83
C LEU A 203 -14.04 -6.85 -2.21
N GLY A 204 -14.37 -6.11 -3.26
CA GLY A 204 -14.39 -6.59 -4.64
C GLY A 204 -13.00 -7.03 -5.11
N LEU A 205 -12.00 -6.17 -4.93
CA LEU A 205 -10.60 -6.45 -5.24
C LEU A 205 -10.07 -7.68 -4.47
N PHE A 206 -10.32 -7.75 -3.16
CA PHE A 206 -9.89 -8.89 -2.35
C PHE A 206 -10.66 -10.18 -2.69
N SER A 207 -11.90 -10.07 -3.15
CA SER A 207 -12.66 -11.20 -3.70
C SER A 207 -12.01 -11.70 -5.00
N MET A 208 -11.58 -10.81 -5.90
CA MET A 208 -10.83 -11.21 -7.10
C MET A 208 -9.50 -11.89 -6.77
N GLN A 209 -8.72 -11.33 -5.83
CA GLN A 209 -7.44 -11.90 -5.39
C GLN A 209 -7.60 -13.32 -4.84
N SER A 210 -8.70 -13.59 -4.14
CA SER A 210 -9.06 -14.91 -3.63
C SER A 210 -9.87 -15.76 -4.61
N ARG A 211 -9.99 -15.33 -5.88
CA ARG A 211 -10.72 -15.99 -6.97
C ARG A 211 -12.23 -16.19 -6.73
N GLN A 212 -12.80 -15.41 -5.81
CA GLN A 212 -14.24 -15.37 -5.51
C GLN A 212 -14.94 -14.38 -6.44
N PHE A 213 -14.87 -14.64 -7.75
CA PHE A 213 -15.33 -13.69 -8.79
C PHE A 213 -16.82 -13.38 -8.72
N ASP A 214 -17.68 -14.31 -8.29
CA ASP A 214 -19.11 -14.04 -8.09
C ASP A 214 -19.34 -12.97 -7.01
N ARG A 215 -18.56 -12.99 -5.93
CA ARG A 215 -18.62 -11.95 -4.88
C ARG A 215 -18.07 -10.63 -5.40
N ALA A 216 -17.00 -10.67 -6.19
CA ALA A 216 -16.45 -9.47 -6.80
C ALA A 216 -17.47 -8.77 -7.71
N ILE A 217 -18.21 -9.55 -8.53
CA ILE A 217 -19.28 -9.04 -9.40
C ILE A 217 -20.32 -8.25 -8.60
N GLU A 218 -20.84 -8.82 -7.51
CA GLU A 218 -21.85 -8.14 -6.70
C GLU A 218 -21.30 -6.86 -6.06
N ARG A 219 -20.04 -6.87 -5.59
CA ARG A 219 -19.39 -5.67 -5.03
C ARG A 219 -19.20 -4.57 -6.07
N PHE A 220 -18.69 -4.89 -7.26
CA PHE A 220 -18.49 -3.89 -8.31
C PHE A 220 -19.81 -3.38 -8.89
N LYS A 221 -20.86 -4.19 -8.96
CA LYS A 221 -22.21 -3.71 -9.30
C LYS A 221 -22.71 -2.66 -8.31
N THR A 222 -22.50 -2.86 -7.01
CA THR A 222 -22.85 -1.86 -5.98
C THR A 222 -22.09 -0.56 -6.21
N VAL A 223 -20.76 -0.63 -6.43
CA VAL A 223 -19.95 0.57 -6.73
C VAL A 223 -20.50 1.30 -7.94
N ILE A 224 -20.71 0.59 -9.05
CA ILE A 224 -21.23 1.16 -10.31
C ILE A 224 -22.64 1.76 -10.14
N SER A 225 -23.47 1.21 -9.26
CA SER A 225 -24.82 1.77 -9.03
C SER A 225 -24.80 3.13 -8.32
N VAL A 226 -23.73 3.41 -7.56
CA VAL A 226 -23.56 4.67 -6.83
C VAL A 226 -22.73 5.65 -7.66
N GLN A 227 -21.59 5.20 -8.15
CA GLN A 227 -20.66 5.98 -8.96
C GLN A 227 -20.10 5.12 -10.10
N PRO A 228 -20.67 5.24 -11.31
CA PRO A 228 -20.12 4.58 -12.48
C PRO A 228 -18.73 5.15 -12.82
N ASP A 229 -17.73 4.28 -12.92
CA ASP A 229 -16.37 4.66 -13.30
C ASP A 229 -15.71 3.57 -14.17
N ALA A 230 -14.69 3.96 -14.93
CA ALA A 230 -14.01 3.05 -15.86
C ALA A 230 -13.35 1.84 -15.17
N GLU A 231 -12.78 2.04 -13.99
CA GLU A 231 -12.00 1.04 -13.26
C GLU A 231 -12.92 -0.05 -12.65
N SER A 232 -14.04 0.34 -12.05
CA SER A 232 -15.05 -0.55 -11.50
C SER A 232 -15.69 -1.40 -12.59
N TYR A 233 -15.98 -0.83 -13.78
CA TYR A 233 -16.40 -1.61 -14.94
C TYR A 233 -15.32 -2.57 -15.44
N PHE A 234 -14.05 -2.17 -15.42
CA PHE A 234 -12.93 -3.04 -15.79
C PHE A 234 -12.84 -4.26 -14.87
N TYR A 235 -12.94 -4.06 -13.56
CA TYR A 235 -12.91 -5.17 -12.59
C TYR A 235 -14.15 -6.04 -12.67
N LEU A 236 -15.33 -5.47 -12.92
CA LEU A 236 -16.55 -6.22 -13.20
C LEU A 236 -16.38 -7.11 -14.44
N ALA A 237 -15.87 -6.55 -15.53
CA ALA A 237 -15.62 -7.29 -16.78
C ALA A 237 -14.62 -8.43 -16.59
N THR A 238 -13.51 -8.17 -15.90
CA THR A 238 -12.50 -9.18 -15.56
C THR A 238 -13.09 -10.29 -14.69
N SER A 239 -13.99 -9.95 -13.76
CA SER A 239 -14.66 -10.94 -12.93
C SER A 239 -15.61 -11.81 -13.76
N TYR A 240 -16.37 -11.23 -14.69
CA TYR A 240 -17.19 -11.99 -15.64
C TYR A 240 -16.38 -12.90 -16.57
N GLU A 241 -15.24 -12.40 -17.09
CA GLU A 241 -14.30 -13.19 -17.91
C GLU A 241 -13.86 -14.46 -17.15
N ASN A 242 -13.48 -14.32 -15.87
CA ASN A 242 -12.97 -15.43 -15.07
C ASN A 242 -14.01 -16.51 -14.74
N ILE A 243 -15.31 -16.19 -14.78
CA ILE A 243 -16.40 -17.17 -14.61
C ILE A 243 -17.01 -17.63 -15.94
N GLY A 244 -16.45 -17.20 -17.08
CA GLY A 244 -16.87 -17.62 -18.41
C GLY A 244 -18.10 -16.89 -18.97
N LEU A 245 -18.56 -15.82 -18.32
CA LEU A 245 -19.66 -14.98 -18.78
C LEU A 245 -19.16 -13.96 -19.83
N LYS A 246 -18.83 -14.49 -21.00
CA LYS A 246 -18.14 -13.77 -22.09
C LYS A 246 -18.91 -12.56 -22.61
N ARG A 247 -20.23 -12.64 -22.74
CA ARG A 247 -21.07 -11.53 -23.25
C ARG A 247 -21.12 -10.37 -22.26
N GLU A 248 -21.30 -10.70 -20.99
CA GLU A 248 -21.33 -9.76 -19.87
C GLU A 248 -19.96 -9.09 -19.68
N ALA A 249 -18.87 -9.86 -19.82
CA ALA A 249 -17.51 -9.34 -19.79
C ALA A 249 -17.27 -8.31 -20.91
N ILE A 250 -17.61 -8.64 -22.16
CA ILE A 250 -17.48 -7.70 -23.30
C ILE A 250 -18.28 -6.42 -23.04
N SER A 251 -19.54 -6.54 -22.62
CA SER A 251 -20.38 -5.37 -22.36
C SER A 251 -19.82 -4.47 -21.25
N ALA A 252 -19.31 -5.06 -20.17
CA ALA A 252 -18.68 -4.30 -19.09
C ALA A 252 -17.34 -3.68 -19.53
N PHE A 253 -16.55 -4.37 -20.36
CA PHE A 253 -15.33 -3.82 -20.96
C PHE A 253 -15.64 -2.63 -21.87
N GLU A 254 -16.68 -2.69 -22.70
CA GLU A 254 -17.12 -1.56 -23.51
C GLU A 254 -17.48 -0.35 -22.65
N LYS A 255 -18.23 -0.55 -21.56
CA LYS A 255 -18.55 0.53 -20.61
C LYS A 255 -17.30 1.12 -19.94
N SER A 256 -16.33 0.27 -19.58
CA SER A 256 -15.05 0.71 -19.03
C SER A 256 -14.30 1.59 -20.03
N ARG A 257 -14.20 1.15 -21.29
CA ARG A 257 -13.53 1.89 -22.37
C ARG A 257 -14.21 3.23 -22.64
N ASP A 258 -15.55 3.26 -22.70
CA ASP A 258 -16.29 4.48 -23.00
C ASP A 258 -16.14 5.56 -21.91
N LEU A 259 -15.82 5.15 -20.68
CA LEU A 259 -15.54 6.03 -19.55
C LEU A 259 -14.04 6.33 -19.36
N ALA A 260 -13.15 5.57 -20.00
CA ALA A 260 -11.73 5.69 -19.81
C ALA A 260 -11.16 6.92 -20.53
N ALA A 261 -10.46 7.78 -19.78
CA ALA A 261 -9.66 8.85 -20.36
C ALA A 261 -8.23 8.39 -20.74
N ASP A 262 -7.80 7.21 -20.27
CA ASP A 262 -6.47 6.65 -20.53
C ASP A 262 -6.45 5.82 -21.83
N PRO A 263 -5.63 6.22 -22.84
CA PRO A 263 -5.44 5.46 -24.06
C PRO A 263 -4.85 4.06 -23.83
N THR A 264 -4.03 3.88 -22.78
CA THR A 264 -3.38 2.61 -22.48
C THR A 264 -4.41 1.58 -22.01
N LEU A 265 -5.26 1.97 -21.05
CA LEU A 265 -6.40 1.17 -20.62
C LEU A 265 -7.33 0.85 -21.79
N THR A 266 -7.65 1.85 -22.64
CA THR A 266 -8.48 1.67 -23.84
C THR A 266 -7.91 0.62 -24.79
N GLN A 267 -6.61 0.68 -25.08
CA GLN A 267 -5.94 -0.28 -25.96
C GLN A 267 -5.94 -1.69 -25.35
N PHE A 268 -5.68 -1.79 -24.03
CA PHE A 268 -5.74 -3.06 -23.32
C PHE A 268 -7.14 -3.69 -23.40
N ILE A 269 -8.19 -2.89 -23.16
CA ILE A 269 -9.58 -3.32 -23.22
C ILE A 269 -9.96 -3.81 -24.62
N ASN A 270 -9.56 -3.09 -25.68
CA ASN A 270 -9.85 -3.52 -27.05
C ASN A 270 -9.28 -4.91 -27.35
N ARG A 271 -8.03 -5.17 -26.93
CA ARG A 271 -7.43 -6.51 -27.07
C ARG A 271 -8.22 -7.57 -26.31
N LYS A 272 -8.68 -7.26 -25.09
CA LYS A 272 -9.51 -8.18 -24.30
C LYS A 272 -10.84 -8.51 -24.98
N ILE A 273 -11.51 -7.51 -25.56
CA ILE A 273 -12.74 -7.71 -26.32
C ILE A 273 -12.50 -8.59 -27.55
N ASP A 274 -11.41 -8.38 -28.29
CA ASP A 274 -11.06 -9.19 -29.46
C ASP A 274 -10.76 -10.66 -29.09
N GLU A 275 -10.00 -10.87 -28.00
CA GLU A 275 -9.73 -12.20 -27.45
C GLU A 275 -11.04 -12.90 -27.05
N LEU A 276 -11.92 -12.17 -26.38
CA LEU A 276 -13.25 -12.65 -25.99
C LEU A 276 -14.24 -12.72 -27.16
N SER A 277 -13.94 -12.26 -28.36
CA SER A 277 -14.89 -12.37 -29.49
C SER A 277 -14.63 -13.58 -30.39
N LYS A 278 -13.48 -14.26 -30.20
CA LYS A 278 -13.08 -15.49 -30.91
C LYS A 278 -13.68 -16.74 -30.27
#